data_AF-A0A1Z9Q3V2-F1
#
_entry.id   AF-A0A1Z9Q3V2-F1
#
_cell.length_a   1.000
_cell.length_b   1.000
_cell.length_c   1.000
_cell.angle_alpha   90.00
_cell.angle_beta   90.00
_cell.angle_gamma   90.00
#
_symmetry.space_group_name_H-M   'P 1'
#
loop_
_entity.id
_entity.type
_entity.pdbx_description
1 polymer ?
#
loop_
_entity_poly.entity_id
_entity_poly.type
_entity_poly.pdbx_seq_one_letter_code
_entity_poly.pdbx_strand_id
1 'polypeptide(L)'
;MSILIDNLVEELISGLKHRLQSHEYSLDMENEKILKNILLKELRKPSIEQSRTPTQIVNNFLNKEFNDSFSLTPADFGEKAHKLIMKWGFQKTKDMNEQ
;
A
#
# COMPACT_ATOMS: atom_id res chain seq x y z
N MET A 1 5.13 -5.46 14.69
CA MET A 1 4.30 -4.84 13.63
C MET A 1 5.08 -3.84 12.77
N SER A 2 5.89 -2.94 13.35
CA SER A 2 6.63 -1.91 12.56
C SER A 2 7.46 -2.50 11.39
N ILE A 3 8.29 -3.52 11.63
CA ILE A 3 9.11 -4.16 10.59
C ILE A 3 8.26 -4.76 9.45
N LEU A 4 7.08 -5.31 9.77
CA LEU A 4 6.15 -5.85 8.76
C LEU A 4 5.62 -4.72 7.88
N ILE A 5 5.22 -3.60 8.48
CA ILE A 5 4.69 -2.44 7.76
C ILE A 5 5.77 -1.82 6.87
N ASP A 6 6.98 -1.65 7.39
CA ASP A 6 8.08 -1.05 6.63
C ASP A 6 8.42 -1.90 5.39
N ASN A 7 8.51 -3.22 5.55
CA ASN A 7 8.69 -4.14 4.42
C ASN A 7 7.51 -4.11 3.44
N LEU A 8 6.27 -4.05 3.95
CA LEU A 8 5.08 -3.95 3.10
C LEU A 8 5.11 -2.68 2.25
N VAL A 9 5.46 -1.54 2.84
CA VAL A 9 5.51 -0.26 2.14
C VAL A 9 6.59 -0.27 1.05
N GLU A 10 7.80 -0.77 1.34
CA GLU A 10 8.86 -0.84 0.31
C GLU A 10 8.47 -1.76 -0.86
N GLU A 11 7.87 -2.92 -0.56
CA GLU A 11 7.43 -3.85 -1.61
C GLU A 11 6.25 -3.32 -2.43
N LEU A 12 5.31 -2.60 -1.80
CA LEU A 12 4.23 -1.90 -2.52
C LEU A 12 4.78 -0.86 -3.50
N ILE A 13 5.75 -0.06 -3.06
CA ILE A 13 6.36 0.97 -3.92
C ILE A 13 7.16 0.34 -5.06
N SER A 14 7.94 -0.70 -4.77
CA SER A 14 8.69 -1.44 -5.78
C SER A 14 7.76 -2.05 -6.84
N GLY A 15 6.72 -2.76 -6.40
CA GLY A 15 5.71 -3.34 -7.27
C GLY A 15 4.94 -2.30 -8.09
N LEU A 16 4.58 -1.18 -7.45
CA LEU A 16 3.88 -0.09 -8.11
C LEU A 16 4.72 0.54 -9.22
N LYS A 17 6.00 0.84 -8.96
CA LYS A 17 6.91 1.40 -9.97
C LYS A 17 7.00 0.49 -11.19
N HIS A 18 7.18 -0.81 -10.98
CA HIS A 18 7.20 -1.79 -12.06
C HIS A 18 5.86 -1.82 -12.83
N ARG A 19 4.72 -1.74 -12.12
CA ARG A 19 3.40 -1.72 -12.75
C ARG A 19 3.18 -0.46 -13.60
N LEU A 20 3.53 0.71 -13.10
CA LEU A 20 3.30 1.98 -13.81
C LEU A 20 4.19 2.12 -15.05
N GLN A 21 5.43 1.61 -15.03
CA GLN A 21 6.33 1.61 -16.19
C GLN A 21 5.70 0.96 -17.43
N SER A 22 4.76 0.04 -17.26
CA SER A 22 4.06 -0.61 -18.38
C SER A 22 2.89 0.19 -18.97
N HIS A 23 2.54 1.36 -18.41
CA HIS A 23 1.29 2.09 -18.71
C HIS A 23 1.48 3.60 -18.95
N GLU A 24 2.64 4.07 -19.46
CA GLU A 24 2.96 5.49 -19.70
C GLU A 24 3.00 6.40 -18.44
N TYR A 25 2.69 5.86 -17.26
CA TYR A 25 2.79 6.56 -15.98
C TYR A 25 4.16 6.31 -15.33
N SER A 26 4.64 7.29 -14.57
CA SER A 26 5.83 7.15 -13.74
C SER A 26 5.58 7.67 -12.34
N LEU A 27 5.98 6.90 -11.33
CA LEU A 27 6.05 7.38 -9.95
C LEU A 27 7.40 8.08 -9.74
N ASP A 28 7.41 9.41 -9.85
CA ASP A 28 8.60 10.21 -9.57
C ASP A 28 8.98 10.15 -8.07
N MET A 29 10.13 10.75 -7.74
CA MET A 29 10.67 10.73 -6.38
C MET A 29 9.79 11.48 -5.36
N GLU A 30 9.13 12.55 -5.78
CA GLU A 30 8.27 13.35 -4.89
C GLU A 30 6.99 12.55 -4.56
N ASN A 31 6.35 12.03 -5.59
CA ASN A 31 5.16 11.19 -5.48
C ASN A 31 5.41 9.89 -4.72
N GLU A 32 6.57 9.26 -4.93
CA GLU A 32 7.01 8.13 -4.11
C GLU A 32 7.06 8.51 -2.62
N LYS A 33 7.72 9.62 -2.30
CA LYS A 33 7.88 10.06 -0.91
C LYS A 33 6.54 10.39 -0.27
N ILE A 34 5.65 11.06 -0.99
CA ILE A 34 4.30 11.39 -0.53
C ILE A 34 3.52 10.09 -0.26
N LEU A 35 3.51 9.16 -1.21
CA LEU A 35 2.80 7.89 -1.07
C LEU A 35 3.34 7.05 0.10
N LYS A 36 4.68 6.94 0.24
CA LYS A 36 5.31 6.27 1.39
C LYS A 36 4.84 6.88 2.72
N ASN A 37 4.80 8.21 2.81
CA ASN A 37 4.35 8.88 4.02
C ASN A 37 2.87 8.63 4.33
N ILE A 38 2.00 8.63 3.31
CA ILE A 38 0.57 8.33 3.48
C ILE A 38 0.38 6.89 3.96
N LEU A 39 1.06 5.94 3.33
CA LEU A 39 1.02 4.52 3.71
C LEU A 39 1.49 4.32 5.14
N LEU A 40 2.66 4.84 5.50
CA LEU A 40 3.21 4.70 6.85
C LEU A 40 2.31 5.36 7.91
N LYS A 41 1.78 6.55 7.63
CA LYS A 41 0.88 7.27 8.55
C LYS A 41 -0.40 6.50 8.82
N GLU A 42 -0.97 5.83 7.83
CA GLU A 42 -2.19 5.04 8.01
C GLU A 42 -1.89 3.68 8.64
N LEU A 43 -0.94 2.93 8.07
CA LEU A 43 -0.71 1.53 8.44
C LEU A 43 -0.03 1.35 9.81
N ARG A 44 0.60 2.40 10.36
CA ARG A 44 1.19 2.39 11.72
C ARG A 44 0.20 2.76 12.82
N LYS A 45 -1.02 3.18 12.49
CA LYS A 45 -2.07 3.38 13.50
C LYS A 45 -2.39 2.05 14.20
N PRO A 46 -2.93 2.09 15.43
CA PRO A 46 -3.56 0.92 16.04
C PRO A 46 -4.54 0.25 15.07
N SER A 47 -4.60 -1.08 15.07
CA SER A 47 -5.37 -1.85 14.08
C SER A 47 -6.85 -1.43 14.00
N ILE A 48 -7.46 -1.06 15.13
CA ILE A 48 -8.84 -0.56 15.20
C ILE A 48 -9.04 0.83 14.57
N GLU A 49 -7.98 1.65 14.50
CA GLU A 49 -8.01 3.02 13.95
C GLU A 49 -7.63 3.06 12.46
N GLN A 50 -7.15 1.94 11.90
CA GLN A 50 -6.82 1.84 10.48
C GLN A 50 -8.12 1.74 9.66
N SER A 51 -8.36 2.77 8.86
CA SER A 51 -9.57 2.96 8.05
C SER A 51 -9.46 2.45 6.61
N ARG A 52 -8.23 2.28 6.10
CA ARG A 52 -7.99 1.89 4.70
C ARG A 52 -7.01 0.75 4.61
N THR A 53 -7.20 -0.09 3.59
CA THR A 53 -6.23 -1.12 3.21
C THR A 53 -5.06 -0.51 2.42
N PRO A 54 -3.88 -1.17 2.39
CA PRO A 54 -2.74 -0.69 1.60
C PRO A 54 -3.10 -0.44 0.13
N THR A 55 -3.85 -1.35 -0.48
CA THR A 55 -4.30 -1.23 -1.88
C THR A 55 -5.25 -0.05 -2.09
N GLN A 56 -6.18 0.20 -1.17
CA GLN A 56 -7.07 1.37 -1.25
C GLN A 56 -6.29 2.68 -1.14
N ILE A 57 -5.25 2.73 -0.29
CA ILE A 57 -4.39 3.92 -0.16
C ILE A 57 -3.71 4.22 -1.50
N VAL A 58 -3.13 3.19 -2.13
CA VAL A 58 -2.45 3.34 -3.42
C VAL A 58 -3.42 3.77 -4.52
N ASN A 59 -4.56 3.08 -4.69
CA ASN A 59 -5.54 3.45 -5.73
C ASN A 59 -6.04 4.89 -5.57
N ASN A 60 -6.39 5.29 -4.34
CA ASN A 60 -6.85 6.66 -4.09
C ASN A 60 -5.78 7.71 -4.40
N PHE A 61 -4.51 7.40 -4.12
CA PHE A 61 -3.40 8.28 -4.45
C PHE A 61 -3.24 8.42 -5.97
N LEU A 62 -3.17 7.31 -6.69
CA LEU A 62 -2.99 7.32 -8.16
C LEU A 62 -4.16 7.99 -8.88
N ASN A 63 -5.40 7.72 -8.46
CA ASN A 63 -6.59 8.32 -9.07
C ASN A 63 -6.57 9.84 -8.93
N LYS A 64 -6.11 10.33 -7.78
CA LYS A 64 -5.98 11.77 -7.54
C LYS A 64 -4.83 12.38 -8.34
N GLU A 65 -3.68 11.70 -8.36
CA GLU A 65 -2.46 12.26 -8.95
C GLU A 65 -2.51 12.29 -10.48
N PHE A 66 -3.04 11.24 -11.09
CA PHE A 66 -3.10 11.12 -12.55
C PHE A 66 -4.47 11.47 -13.14
N ASN A 67 -5.46 11.82 -12.30
CA ASN A 67 -6.84 12.09 -12.70
C ASN A 67 -7.43 10.98 -13.60
N ASP A 68 -7.17 9.72 -13.20
CA ASP A 68 -7.58 8.52 -13.92
C ASP A 68 -8.15 7.45 -12.96
N SER A 69 -8.65 6.34 -13.49
CA SER A 69 -9.38 5.30 -12.76
C SER A 69 -8.55 4.02 -12.56
N PHE A 70 -7.57 4.09 -11.66
CA PHE A 70 -6.83 2.92 -11.18
C PHE A 70 -7.70 2.06 -10.25
N SER A 71 -7.62 0.75 -10.49
CA SER A 71 -8.29 -0.30 -9.71
C SER A 71 -7.34 -1.47 -9.44
N LEU A 72 -6.14 -1.16 -8.95
CA LEU A 72 -5.15 -2.17 -8.61
C LEU A 72 -5.66 -3.09 -7.51
N THR A 73 -5.30 -4.35 -7.61
CA THR A 73 -5.54 -5.42 -6.65
C THR A 73 -4.23 -5.76 -5.93
N PRO A 74 -4.26 -6.50 -4.80
CA PRO A 74 -3.04 -6.95 -4.14
C PRO A 74 -2.05 -7.70 -5.05
N ALA A 75 -2.55 -8.42 -6.06
CA ALA A 75 -1.73 -9.18 -7.00
C ALA A 75 -0.96 -8.28 -7.98
N ASP A 76 -1.43 -7.06 -8.23
CA ASP A 76 -0.79 -6.14 -9.19
C ASP A 76 0.55 -5.59 -8.68
N PHE A 77 0.87 -5.75 -7.39
CA PHE A 77 2.12 -5.31 -6.77
C PHE A 77 3.21 -6.40 -6.76
N GLY A 78 2.94 -7.56 -7.36
CA GLY A 78 3.85 -8.71 -7.36
C GLY A 78 3.69 -9.62 -6.13
N GLU A 79 4.26 -10.82 -6.23
CA GLU A 79 4.01 -11.91 -5.28
C GLU A 79 4.42 -11.57 -3.84
N LYS A 80 5.53 -10.86 -3.66
CA LYS A 80 6.04 -10.51 -2.33
C LYS A 80 5.14 -9.49 -1.63
N ALA A 81 4.75 -8.41 -2.33
CA ALA A 81 3.79 -7.44 -1.82
C ALA A 81 2.43 -8.09 -1.53
N HIS A 82 1.93 -8.96 -2.42
CA HIS A 82 0.69 -9.69 -2.21
C HIS A 82 0.72 -10.50 -0.90
N LYS A 83 1.77 -11.29 -0.66
CA LYS A 83 1.94 -12.06 0.59
C LYS A 83 2.00 -11.15 1.81
N LEU A 84 2.65 -9.99 1.72
CA LEU A 84 2.74 -9.03 2.82
C LEU A 84 1.39 -8.36 3.12
N ILE A 85 0.58 -8.04 2.10
CA ILE A 85 -0.79 -7.53 2.26
C ILE A 85 -1.65 -8.56 3.01
N MET A 86 -1.57 -9.84 2.62
CA MET A 86 -2.31 -10.91 3.31
C MET A 86 -1.89 -11.03 4.79
N LYS A 87 -0.58 -11.02 5.06
CA LYS A 87 -0.04 -11.08 6.43
C LYS A 87 -0.48 -9.87 7.27
N TRP A 88 -0.46 -8.67 6.69
CA TRP A 88 -0.97 -7.47 7.35
C TRP A 88 -2.46 -7.61 7.69
N GLY A 89 -3.27 -8.09 6.76
CA GLY A 89 -4.71 -8.30 6.99
C GLY A 89 -4.98 -9.30 8.12
N PHE A 90 -4.27 -10.42 8.12
CA PHE A 90 -4.37 -11.42 9.20
C PHE A 90 -3.97 -10.84 10.56
N GLN A 91 -2.86 -10.11 10.63
CA GLN A 91 -2.41 -9.48 11.87
C GLN A 91 -3.44 -8.46 12.38
N LYS A 92 -3.94 -7.60 11.48
CA LYS A 92 -4.96 -6.60 11.83
C LYS A 92 -6.20 -7.25 12.45
N THR A 93 -6.73 -8.31 11.81
CA THR A 93 -7.89 -9.04 12.34
C THR A 93 -7.59 -9.69 13.69
N LYS A 94 -6.39 -10.26 13.86
CA LYS A 94 -5.96 -10.82 15.13
C LYS A 94 -5.96 -9.76 16.24
N ASP A 95 -5.35 -8.60 15.99
CA ASP A 95 -5.27 -7.53 16.99
C ASP A 95 -6.67 -6.99 17.37
N MET A 96 -7.61 -6.95 16.42
CA MET A 96 -8.98 -6.51 16.67
C MET A 96 -9.79 -7.53 17.48
N ASN A 97 -9.44 -8.81 17.42
CA ASN A 97 -10.12 -9.88 18.17
C ASN A 97 -9.50 -10.12 19.55
N GLU A 98 -8.27 -9.65 19.79
CA GLU A 98 -7.57 -9.73 21.08
C GLU A 98 -7.80 -8.48 21.96
N GLN A 99 -8.69 -7.56 21.55
CA GLN A 99 -9.17 -6.39 22.30
C GLN A 99 -10.47 -6.69 23.05
#